data_AF-A0A4D6H9P6-F1
#
_entry.id   AF-A0A4D6H9P6-F1
#
_cell.length_a   1.000
_cell.length_b   1.000
_cell.length_c   1.000
_cell.angle_alpha   90.00
_cell.angle_beta   90.00
_cell.angle_gamma   90.00
#
_symmetry.space_group_name_H-M   'P 1'
#
loop_
_entity.id
_entity.type
_entity.pdbx_description
1 polymer ?
#
loop_
_entity_poly.entity_id
_entity_poly.type
_entity_poly.pdbx_seq_one_letter_code
_entity_poly.pdbx_strand_id
1 'polypeptide(L)'
;MSANSSTFQEQLETIYEQHRRQGLESELDELAKTMEETILERVLAEAFFRTEVEIDSEAKHAVEEARSLLEQDDYNALAERLPETREAVEAQRREVNNFVHQARIDIHNTVRGMIRLNQRVERVDQDKLDALDTLLDNWNWEAQIEADQIDQRKEEAREYGHFMRQSLEEAKDALFGPYRDTPLDELVDRLLDDERLTLAALSEEELNRLHESDLADYLEVTLS
;
A
#
# COMPACT_ATOMS: atom_id res chain seq x y z
N MET A 1 -41.64 -49.11 16.61
CA MET A 1 -40.21 -48.75 16.59
C MET A 1 -39.93 -47.40 15.90
N SER A 2 -40.94 -46.59 15.56
CA SER A 2 -40.76 -45.33 14.80
C SER A 2 -40.57 -44.06 15.63
N ALA A 3 -40.71 -44.11 16.96
CA ALA A 3 -40.62 -42.92 17.82
C ALA A 3 -39.17 -42.55 18.22
N ASN A 4 -38.24 -43.50 18.17
CA ASN A 4 -36.81 -43.26 18.46
C ASN A 4 -36.02 -42.81 17.22
N SER A 5 -36.54 -43.04 16.01
CA SER A 5 -35.87 -42.62 14.77
C SER A 5 -36.13 -41.15 14.45
N SER A 6 -37.32 -40.61 14.76
CA SER A 6 -37.61 -39.19 14.55
C SER A 6 -36.76 -38.31 15.48
N THR A 7 -36.58 -38.73 16.73
CA THR A 7 -35.74 -38.02 17.71
C THR A 7 -34.25 -38.05 17.33
N PHE A 8 -33.75 -39.15 16.78
CA PHE A 8 -32.36 -39.22 16.29
C PHE A 8 -32.14 -38.37 15.04
N GLN A 9 -33.10 -38.38 14.11
CA GLN A 9 -33.02 -37.56 12.90
C GLN A 9 -33.09 -36.06 13.23
N GLU A 10 -34.02 -35.63 14.09
CA GLU A 10 -34.11 -34.24 14.57
C GLU A 10 -32.83 -33.81 15.31
N GLN A 11 -32.22 -34.70 16.10
CA GLN A 11 -30.93 -34.43 16.75
C GLN A 11 -29.78 -34.30 15.76
N LEU A 12 -29.72 -35.14 14.74
CA LEU A 12 -28.73 -35.04 13.66
C LEU A 12 -28.89 -33.76 12.84
N GLU A 13 -30.13 -33.39 12.50
CA GLU A 13 -30.44 -32.15 11.80
C GLU A 13 -30.01 -30.94 12.62
N THR A 14 -30.29 -30.93 13.93
CA THR A 14 -29.85 -29.86 14.84
C THR A 14 -28.32 -29.74 14.90
N ILE A 15 -27.61 -30.86 15.07
CA ILE A 15 -26.14 -30.87 15.12
C ILE A 15 -25.55 -30.41 13.78
N TYR A 16 -26.14 -30.85 12.66
CA TYR A 16 -25.72 -30.44 11.32
C TYR A 16 -25.91 -28.94 11.10
N GLU A 17 -27.08 -28.39 11.45
CA GLU A 17 -27.37 -26.97 11.34
C GLU A 17 -26.43 -26.12 12.21
N GLN A 18 -26.14 -26.58 13.44
CA GLN A 18 -25.19 -25.91 14.33
C GLN A 18 -23.78 -25.88 13.74
N HIS A 19 -23.28 -27.03 13.26
CA HIS A 19 -21.96 -27.10 12.61
C HIS A 19 -21.89 -26.21 11.36
N ARG A 20 -22.96 -26.19 10.56
CA ARG A 20 -23.04 -25.35 9.37
C ARG A 20 -23.00 -23.86 9.70
N ARG A 21 -23.72 -23.43 10.75
CA ARG A 21 -23.66 -22.03 11.23
C ARG A 21 -22.26 -21.64 11.69
N GLN A 22 -21.60 -22.51 12.47
CA GLN A 22 -20.21 -22.29 12.89
C GLN A 22 -19.25 -22.17 11.70
N GLY A 23 -19.44 -22.99 10.66
CA GLY A 23 -18.66 -22.89 9.42
C GLY A 23 -18.85 -21.53 8.74
N LEU A 24 -20.10 -21.07 8.62
CA LEU A 24 -20.41 -19.76 8.05
C LEU A 24 -19.83 -18.61 8.85
N GLU A 25 -19.91 -18.65 10.18
CA GLU A 25 -19.30 -17.65 11.06
C GLU A 25 -17.78 -17.56 10.82
N SER A 26 -17.09 -18.71 10.78
CA SER A 26 -15.65 -18.75 10.50
C SER A 26 -15.30 -18.17 9.13
N GLU A 27 -16.11 -18.47 8.10
CA GLU A 27 -15.88 -17.95 6.75
C GLU A 27 -16.13 -16.43 6.66
N LEU A 28 -17.11 -15.92 7.41
CA LEU A 28 -17.39 -14.48 7.51
C LEU A 28 -16.28 -13.75 8.26
N ASP A 29 -15.73 -14.34 9.32
CA ASP A 29 -14.60 -13.76 10.07
C ASP A 29 -13.36 -13.65 9.19
N GLU A 30 -13.04 -14.67 8.40
CA GLU A 30 -11.95 -14.63 7.42
C GLU A 30 -12.19 -13.55 6.35
N LEU A 31 -13.41 -13.45 5.83
CA LEU A 31 -13.77 -12.42 4.85
C LEU A 31 -13.64 -11.01 5.44
N ALA A 32 -14.15 -10.80 6.66
CA ALA A 32 -14.08 -9.53 7.37
C ALA A 32 -12.62 -9.11 7.61
N LYS A 33 -11.77 -10.05 8.00
CA LYS A 33 -10.34 -9.81 8.16
C LYS A 33 -9.67 -9.38 6.85
N THR A 34 -9.94 -10.10 5.76
CA THR A 34 -9.41 -9.73 4.42
C THR A 34 -9.87 -8.35 4.00
N MET A 35 -11.15 -8.01 4.22
CA MET A 35 -11.69 -6.67 3.93
C MET A 35 -11.01 -5.60 4.79
N GLU A 36 -10.85 -5.85 6.09
CA GLU A 36 -10.19 -4.94 7.02
C GLU A 36 -8.75 -4.65 6.59
N GLU A 37 -7.93 -5.68 6.36
CA GLU A 37 -6.54 -5.53 5.89
C GLU A 37 -6.48 -4.72 4.59
N THR A 38 -7.35 -5.04 3.63
CA THR A 38 -7.44 -4.34 2.34
C THR A 38 -7.80 -2.86 2.51
N ILE A 39 -8.72 -2.54 3.43
CA ILE A 39 -9.14 -1.16 3.72
C ILE A 39 -8.00 -0.39 4.38
N LEU A 40 -7.30 -1.00 5.34
CA LEU A 40 -6.21 -0.35 6.05
C LEU A 40 -5.02 -0.08 5.12
N GLU A 41 -4.62 -1.05 4.31
CA GLU A 41 -3.55 -0.88 3.32
C GLU A 41 -3.90 0.23 2.33
N ARG A 42 -5.14 0.24 1.83
CA ARG A 42 -5.64 1.30 0.96
C ARG A 42 -5.55 2.68 1.61
N VAL A 43 -6.05 2.84 2.84
CA VAL A 43 -6.04 4.15 3.54
C VAL A 43 -4.62 4.65 3.74
N LEU A 44 -3.70 3.77 4.13
CA LEU A 44 -2.29 4.11 4.27
C LEU A 44 -1.66 4.49 2.93
N ALA A 45 -1.93 3.71 1.88
CA ALA A 45 -1.42 3.97 0.54
C ALA A 45 -1.91 5.32 -0.01
N GLU A 46 -3.20 5.64 0.16
CA GLU A 46 -3.78 6.92 -0.22
C GLU A 46 -3.07 8.09 0.50
N ALA A 47 -2.83 7.94 1.80
CA ALA A 47 -2.15 8.95 2.61
C ALA A 47 -0.67 9.13 2.23
N PHE A 48 0.02 8.04 1.88
CA PHE A 48 1.44 8.05 1.53
C PHE A 48 1.69 8.50 0.08
N PHE A 49 1.02 7.86 -0.88
CA PHE A 49 1.25 8.08 -2.31
C PHE A 49 0.46 9.27 -2.88
N ARG A 50 -0.56 9.77 -2.17
CA ARG A 50 -1.49 10.84 -2.64
C ARG A 50 -2.28 10.46 -3.90
N THR A 51 -2.65 9.19 -4.00
CA THR A 51 -3.45 8.67 -5.10
C THR A 51 -4.63 7.90 -4.53
N GLU A 52 -5.82 8.17 -5.05
CA GLU A 52 -7.04 7.47 -4.64
C GLU A 52 -7.07 6.07 -5.25
N VAL A 53 -7.42 5.08 -4.44
CA VAL A 53 -7.64 3.72 -4.92
C VAL A 53 -9.14 3.49 -4.93
N GLU A 54 -9.70 3.19 -6.09
CA GLU A 54 -11.13 2.93 -6.17
C GLU A 54 -11.47 1.54 -5.62
N ILE A 55 -12.62 1.46 -4.95
CA ILE A 55 -13.22 0.18 -4.59
C ILE A 55 -14.26 -0.15 -5.66
N ASP A 56 -14.08 -1.31 -6.27
CA ASP A 56 -14.91 -1.88 -7.31
C ASP A 56 -16.38 -1.98 -6.86
N SER A 57 -17.27 -1.66 -7.81
CA SER A 57 -18.71 -1.61 -7.55
C SER A 57 -19.34 -3.00 -7.37
N GLU A 58 -18.79 -4.03 -8.01
CA GLU A 58 -19.21 -5.42 -7.87
C GLU A 58 -18.83 -5.95 -6.49
N ALA A 59 -17.61 -5.66 -6.03
CA ALA A 59 -17.18 -5.98 -4.66
C ALA A 59 -18.07 -5.32 -3.60
N LYS A 60 -18.42 -4.03 -3.76
CA LYS A 60 -19.35 -3.34 -2.86
C LYS A 60 -20.72 -4.02 -2.84
N HIS A 61 -21.29 -4.28 -4.01
CA HIS A 61 -22.60 -4.91 -4.12
C HIS A 61 -22.62 -6.31 -3.49
N ALA A 62 -21.59 -7.12 -3.74
CA ALA A 62 -21.50 -8.47 -3.20
C ALA A 62 -21.42 -8.50 -1.66
N VAL A 63 -20.71 -7.53 -1.07
CA VAL A 63 -20.64 -7.37 0.40
C VAL A 63 -21.96 -6.86 0.97
N GLU A 64 -22.60 -5.88 0.33
CA GLU A 64 -23.89 -5.34 0.75
C GLU A 64 -24.99 -6.41 0.72
N GLU A 65 -24.99 -7.26 -0.31
CA GLU A 65 -25.91 -8.39 -0.43
C GLU A 65 -25.67 -9.43 0.67
N ALA A 66 -24.41 -9.84 0.91
CA ALA A 66 -24.06 -10.75 2.00
C ALA A 66 -24.48 -10.20 3.37
N ARG A 67 -24.26 -8.90 3.62
CA ARG A 67 -24.71 -8.23 4.84
C ARG A 67 -26.23 -8.26 4.98
N SER A 68 -26.97 -7.98 3.91
CA SER A 68 -28.43 -8.02 3.91
C SER A 68 -28.97 -9.42 4.22
N LEU A 69 -28.34 -10.47 3.71
CA LEU A 69 -28.74 -11.86 4.00
C LEU A 69 -28.46 -12.24 5.45
N LEU A 70 -27.34 -11.76 6.01
CA LEU A 70 -27.01 -11.93 7.43
C LEU A 70 -28.01 -11.20 8.34
N GLU A 71 -28.39 -9.96 8.02
CA GLU A 71 -29.39 -9.18 8.77
C GLU A 71 -30.80 -9.80 8.75
N GLN A 72 -31.10 -10.63 7.74
CA GLN A 72 -32.37 -11.33 7.59
C GLN A 72 -32.35 -12.75 8.21
N ASP A 73 -31.24 -13.15 8.84
CA ASP A 73 -30.99 -14.51 9.34
C ASP A 73 -31.15 -15.60 8.25
N ASP A 74 -30.98 -15.26 6.96
CA ASP A 74 -31.08 -16.20 5.84
C ASP A 74 -29.73 -16.88 5.56
N TYR A 75 -29.33 -17.75 6.50
CA TYR A 75 -28.08 -18.48 6.43
C TYR A 75 -27.97 -19.44 5.23
N ASN A 76 -29.09 -19.85 4.63
CA ASN A 76 -29.07 -20.72 3.46
C ASN A 76 -28.65 -19.92 2.22
N ALA A 77 -29.33 -18.80 1.97
CA ALA A 77 -28.97 -17.92 0.87
C ALA A 77 -27.56 -17.32 1.06
N LEU A 78 -27.20 -16.98 2.30
CA LEU A 78 -25.85 -16.50 2.62
C LEU A 78 -24.79 -17.54 2.26
N ALA A 79 -25.00 -18.82 2.60
CA ALA A 79 -24.07 -19.89 2.27
C ALA A 79 -23.87 -20.07 0.76
N GLU A 80 -24.93 -19.88 -0.03
CA GLU A 80 -24.86 -19.93 -1.50
C GLU A 80 -24.13 -18.73 -2.08
N ARG A 81 -24.30 -17.53 -1.48
CA ARG A 81 -23.71 -16.28 -1.98
C ARG A 81 -22.25 -16.08 -1.57
N LEU A 82 -21.86 -16.58 -0.40
CA LEU A 82 -20.57 -16.31 0.24
C LEU A 82 -19.34 -16.62 -0.65
N PRO A 83 -19.32 -17.70 -1.47
CA PRO A 83 -18.19 -17.95 -2.38
C PRO A 83 -17.97 -16.82 -3.40
N GLU A 84 -19.04 -16.26 -3.94
CA GLU A 84 -18.95 -15.15 -4.91
C GLU A 84 -18.55 -13.85 -4.22
N THR A 85 -19.08 -13.57 -3.01
CA THR A 85 -18.63 -12.43 -2.20
C THR A 85 -17.14 -12.53 -1.88
N ARG A 86 -16.66 -13.72 -1.53
CA ARG A 86 -15.23 -13.97 -1.28
C ARG A 86 -14.39 -13.68 -2.52
N GLU A 87 -14.80 -14.18 -3.68
CA GLU A 87 -14.07 -13.95 -4.94
C GLU A 87 -13.97 -12.47 -5.27
N ALA A 88 -15.06 -11.70 -5.08
CA ALA A 88 -15.07 -10.26 -5.32
C ALA A 88 -14.15 -9.50 -4.34
N VAL A 89 -14.18 -9.83 -3.04
CA VAL A 89 -13.27 -9.22 -2.05
C VAL A 89 -11.81 -9.58 -2.36
N GLU A 90 -11.53 -10.81 -2.78
CA GLU A 90 -10.19 -11.26 -3.15
C GLU A 90 -9.68 -10.60 -4.44
N ALA A 91 -10.56 -10.34 -5.41
CA ALA A 91 -10.25 -9.54 -6.57
C ALA A 91 -9.86 -8.11 -6.16
N GLN A 92 -10.67 -7.46 -5.32
CA GLN A 92 -10.39 -6.12 -4.79
C GLN A 92 -9.07 -6.06 -4.04
N ARG A 93 -8.78 -7.05 -3.17
CA ARG A 93 -7.49 -7.14 -2.46
C ARG A 93 -6.33 -7.18 -3.44
N ARG A 94 -6.41 -8.03 -4.47
CA ARG A 94 -5.36 -8.12 -5.49
C ARG A 94 -5.13 -6.80 -6.22
N GLU A 95 -6.20 -6.07 -6.54
CA GLU A 95 -6.09 -4.76 -7.17
C GLU A 95 -5.38 -3.74 -6.28
N VAL A 96 -5.78 -3.64 -5.01
CA VAL A 96 -5.11 -2.78 -4.01
C VAL A 96 -3.63 -3.15 -3.89
N ASN A 97 -3.33 -4.44 -3.73
CA ASN A 97 -1.94 -4.90 -3.57
C ASN A 97 -1.09 -4.60 -4.80
N ASN A 98 -1.63 -4.79 -6.00
CA ASN A 98 -0.92 -4.48 -7.25
C ASN A 98 -0.64 -2.98 -7.37
N PHE A 99 -1.64 -2.15 -7.05
CA PHE A 99 -1.49 -0.71 -7.02
C PHE A 99 -0.39 -0.27 -6.04
N VAL A 100 -0.47 -0.75 -4.79
CA VAL A 100 0.50 -0.42 -3.74
C VAL A 100 1.89 -0.90 -4.12
N HIS A 101 2.01 -2.11 -4.66
CA HIS A 101 3.29 -2.65 -5.10
C HIS A 101 3.95 -1.78 -6.17
N GLN A 102 3.20 -1.35 -7.19
CA GLN A 102 3.74 -0.49 -8.24
C GLN A 102 4.15 0.88 -7.69
N ALA A 103 3.27 1.54 -6.93
CA ALA A 103 3.58 2.84 -6.33
C ALA A 103 4.80 2.77 -5.40
N ARG A 104 4.95 1.65 -4.67
CA ARG A 104 6.11 1.40 -3.80
C ARG A 104 7.39 1.27 -4.60
N ILE A 105 7.40 0.55 -5.72
CA ILE A 105 8.59 0.44 -6.60
C ILE A 105 9.06 1.82 -7.05
N ASP A 106 8.13 2.66 -7.50
CA ASP A 106 8.46 3.98 -8.03
C ASP A 106 9.08 4.88 -6.95
N ILE A 107 8.49 4.90 -5.75
CA ILE A 107 9.04 5.65 -4.60
C ILE A 107 10.35 5.02 -4.09
N HIS A 108 10.49 3.70 -4.12
CA HIS A 108 11.71 3.02 -3.71
C HIS A 108 12.88 3.37 -4.61
N ASN A 109 12.66 3.39 -5.92
CA ASN A 109 13.66 3.85 -6.89
C ASN A 109 14.07 5.31 -6.62
N THR A 110 13.09 6.17 -6.33
CA THR A 110 13.35 7.56 -5.93
C THR A 110 14.24 7.64 -4.69
N VAL A 111 13.91 6.90 -3.62
CA VAL A 111 14.68 6.89 -2.36
C VAL A 111 16.10 6.36 -2.59
N ARG A 112 16.28 5.33 -3.41
CA ARG A 112 17.62 4.83 -3.78
C ARG A 112 18.42 5.87 -4.57
N GLY A 113 17.77 6.60 -5.47
CA GLY A 113 18.35 7.76 -6.14
C GLY A 113 18.82 8.82 -5.13
N MET A 114 17.97 9.15 -4.15
CA MET A 114 18.29 10.07 -3.07
C MET A 114 19.47 9.60 -2.21
N ILE A 115 19.54 8.31 -1.86
CA ILE A 115 20.69 7.72 -1.14
C ILE A 115 21.99 7.93 -1.91
N ARG A 116 22.00 7.58 -3.21
CA ARG A 116 23.20 7.72 -4.05
C ARG A 116 23.67 9.18 -4.14
N LEU A 117 22.73 10.12 -4.23
CA LEU A 117 23.04 11.54 -4.24
C LEU A 117 23.55 12.02 -2.88
N ASN A 118 22.88 11.61 -1.81
CA ASN A 118 23.15 12.05 -0.45
C ASN A 118 24.51 11.59 0.08
N GLN A 119 25.01 10.43 -0.37
CA GLN A 119 26.39 9.97 -0.11
C GLN A 119 27.48 10.95 -0.57
N ARG A 120 27.11 11.99 -1.34
CA ARG A 120 28.05 12.97 -1.89
C ARG A 120 27.80 14.38 -1.40
N VAL A 121 26.55 14.80 -1.34
CA VAL A 121 26.18 16.14 -0.89
C VAL A 121 26.00 16.23 0.62
N GLU A 122 25.81 15.10 1.30
CA GLU A 122 25.69 14.96 2.77
C GLU A 122 24.67 15.95 3.40
N ARG A 123 23.57 16.22 2.70
CA ARG A 123 22.56 17.22 3.12
C ARG A 123 21.46 16.64 4.00
N VAL A 124 21.21 15.35 3.87
CA VAL A 124 20.22 14.61 4.63
C VAL A 124 20.95 13.60 5.50
N ASP A 125 20.40 13.35 6.68
CA ASP A 125 20.86 12.27 7.55
C ASP A 125 20.69 10.92 6.82
N GLN A 126 21.79 10.22 6.58
CA GLN A 126 21.80 8.97 5.82
C GLN A 126 20.93 7.89 6.50
N ASP A 127 20.90 7.87 7.84
CA ASP A 127 20.10 6.90 8.60
C ASP A 127 18.60 7.06 8.31
N LYS A 128 18.14 8.29 8.03
CA LYS A 128 16.75 8.55 7.65
C LYS A 128 16.40 8.01 6.26
N LEU A 129 17.33 8.13 5.31
CA LEU A 129 17.13 7.60 3.96
C LEU A 129 17.16 6.07 3.96
N ASP A 130 18.06 5.47 4.73
CA ASP A 130 18.16 4.01 4.88
C ASP A 130 16.92 3.43 5.58
N ALA A 131 16.33 4.17 6.53
CA ALA A 131 15.05 3.80 7.14
C ALA A 131 13.90 3.81 6.13
N LEU A 132 13.83 4.83 5.25
CA LEU A 132 12.85 4.87 4.16
C LEU A 132 13.07 3.74 3.16
N ASP A 133 14.31 3.45 2.77
CA ASP A 133 14.65 2.34 1.87
C ASP A 133 14.24 0.98 2.46
N THR A 134 14.55 0.76 3.73
CA THR A 134 14.18 -0.48 4.45
C THR A 134 12.66 -0.65 4.54
N LEU A 135 11.94 0.44 4.81
CA LEU A 135 10.48 0.42 4.90
C LEU A 135 9.83 0.11 3.54
N LEU A 136 10.35 0.67 2.46
CA LEU A 136 9.85 0.45 1.10
C LEU A 136 10.22 -0.93 0.56
N ASP A 137 11.35 -1.50 1.00
CA ASP A 137 11.76 -2.86 0.68
C ASP A 137 10.91 -3.88 1.46
N ASN A 138 10.75 -3.65 2.77
CA ASN A 138 10.01 -4.50 3.69
C ASN A 138 8.73 -3.81 4.19
N TRP A 139 7.69 -3.90 3.36
CA TRP A 139 6.37 -3.29 3.58
C TRP A 139 5.58 -3.97 4.70
N ASN A 140 5.97 -3.72 5.95
CA ASN A 140 5.36 -4.30 7.16
C ASN A 140 4.63 -3.23 7.99
N TRP A 141 3.62 -2.61 7.39
CA TRP A 141 2.86 -1.52 8.01
C TRP A 141 1.93 -2.00 9.13
N GLU A 142 1.46 -3.25 9.09
CA GLU A 142 0.54 -3.82 10.09
C GLU A 142 1.09 -3.73 11.51
N ALA A 143 2.41 -3.87 11.67
CA ALA A 143 3.08 -3.77 12.95
C ALA A 143 3.03 -2.36 13.59
N GLN A 144 2.56 -1.35 12.85
CA GLN A 144 2.43 0.04 13.31
C GLN A 144 1.00 0.40 13.72
N ILE A 145 0.07 -0.54 13.61
CA ILE A 145 -1.34 -0.35 13.94
C ILE A 145 -1.65 -1.21 15.15
N GLU A 146 -1.98 -0.58 16.26
CA GLU A 146 -2.16 -1.23 17.56
C GLU A 146 -3.63 -1.21 18.02
N ALA A 147 -4.45 -0.31 17.48
CA ALA A 147 -5.82 -0.17 17.93
C ALA A 147 -6.68 -1.42 17.65
N ASP A 148 -7.65 -1.67 18.53
CA ASP A 148 -8.59 -2.79 18.39
C ASP A 148 -9.78 -2.45 17.49
N GLN A 149 -10.16 -1.17 17.39
CA GLN A 149 -11.35 -0.73 16.68
C GLN A 149 -11.02 -0.28 15.26
N ILE A 150 -11.75 -0.79 14.27
CA ILE A 150 -11.50 -0.51 12.83
C ILE A 150 -11.36 0.98 12.49
N ASP A 151 -12.18 1.84 13.09
CA ASP A 151 -12.11 3.29 12.80
C ASP A 151 -10.86 3.94 13.37
N GLN A 152 -10.37 3.48 14.52
CA GLN A 152 -9.10 3.92 15.09
C GLN A 152 -7.92 3.36 14.27
N ARG A 153 -7.98 2.09 13.85
CA ARG A 153 -6.96 1.48 12.98
C ARG A 153 -6.82 2.20 11.65
N LYS A 154 -7.93 2.66 11.06
CA LYS A 154 -7.91 3.49 9.85
C LYS A 154 -7.23 4.84 10.08
N GLU A 155 -7.43 5.44 11.25
CA GLU A 155 -6.74 6.69 11.59
C GLU A 155 -5.24 6.45 11.77
N GLU A 156 -4.83 5.41 12.50
CA GLU A 156 -3.42 5.02 12.65
C GLU A 156 -2.76 4.73 11.29
N ALA A 157 -3.44 3.98 10.41
CA ALA A 157 -2.98 3.72 9.05
C ALA A 157 -2.76 5.01 8.25
N ARG A 158 -3.69 5.97 8.37
CA ARG A 158 -3.61 7.29 7.72
C ARG A 158 -2.49 8.15 8.28
N GLU A 159 -2.38 8.25 9.60
CA GLU A 159 -1.34 8.99 10.30
C GLU A 159 0.05 8.45 9.94
N TYR A 160 0.21 7.12 9.92
CA TYR A 160 1.45 6.49 9.52
C TYR A 160 1.78 6.76 8.05
N GLY A 161 0.78 6.65 7.15
CA GLY A 161 0.93 7.04 5.74
C GLY A 161 1.40 8.49 5.57
N HIS A 162 0.83 9.42 6.34
CA HIS A 162 1.23 10.82 6.35
C HIS A 162 2.64 11.03 6.91
N PHE A 163 3.00 10.35 7.98
CA PHE A 163 4.34 10.40 8.55
C PHE A 163 5.41 9.94 7.55
N MET A 164 5.17 8.84 6.84
CA MET A 164 6.07 8.36 5.78
C MET A 164 6.18 9.39 4.65
N ARG A 165 5.05 9.99 4.25
CA ARG A 165 5.05 11.02 3.21
C ARG A 165 5.85 12.24 3.64
N GLN A 166 5.61 12.74 4.85
CA GLN A 166 6.31 13.90 5.38
C GLN A 166 7.82 13.64 5.42
N SER A 167 8.24 12.47 5.89
CA SER A 167 9.64 12.07 5.94
C SER A 167 10.29 12.06 4.55
N LEU A 168 9.58 11.55 3.54
CA LEU A 168 10.04 11.56 2.15
C LEU A 168 10.17 12.99 1.60
N GLU A 169 9.15 13.83 1.80
CA GLU A 169 9.14 15.21 1.29
C GLU A 169 10.20 16.07 1.98
N GLU A 170 10.40 15.92 3.29
CA GLU A 170 11.48 16.62 4.00
C GLU A 170 12.86 16.23 3.47
N ALA A 171 13.07 14.95 3.18
CA ALA A 171 14.31 14.48 2.57
C ALA A 171 14.49 15.01 1.14
N LYS A 172 13.41 15.06 0.33
CA LYS A 172 13.43 15.66 -1.01
C LYS A 172 13.77 17.15 -0.94
N ASP A 173 13.10 17.90 -0.07
CA ASP A 173 13.31 19.34 0.09
C ASP A 173 14.73 19.66 0.57
N ALA A 174 15.30 18.86 1.47
CA ALA A 174 16.67 19.03 1.93
C ALA A 174 17.72 18.71 0.85
N LEU A 175 17.49 17.65 0.06
CA LEU A 175 18.40 17.28 -1.05
C LEU A 175 18.33 18.27 -2.21
N PHE A 176 17.11 18.67 -2.60
CA PHE A 176 16.84 19.37 -3.86
C PHE A 176 16.50 20.84 -3.72
N GLY A 177 16.11 21.30 -2.53
CA GLY A 177 15.80 22.70 -2.25
C GLY A 177 16.86 23.69 -2.77
N PRO A 178 18.17 23.41 -2.68
CA PRO A 178 19.21 24.28 -3.24
C PRO A 178 19.21 24.41 -4.77
N TYR A 179 18.59 23.49 -5.50
CA TYR A 179 18.52 23.48 -6.98
C TYR A 179 17.18 23.96 -7.54
N ARG A 180 16.17 24.15 -6.69
CA ARG A 180 14.88 24.71 -7.10
C ARG A 180 15.06 26.07 -7.77
N ASP A 181 14.26 26.32 -8.82
CA ASP A 181 14.33 27.54 -9.63
C ASP A 181 15.69 27.77 -10.32
N THR A 182 16.50 26.73 -10.46
CA THR A 182 17.74 26.74 -11.24
C THR A 182 17.62 25.82 -12.46
N PRO A 183 18.45 26.00 -13.49
CA PRO A 183 18.50 25.05 -14.62
C PRO A 183 18.84 23.60 -14.23
N LEU A 184 19.29 23.35 -12.99
CA LEU A 184 19.58 22.01 -12.47
C LEU A 184 18.36 21.29 -11.92
N ASP A 185 17.21 21.97 -11.76
CA ASP A 185 15.97 21.38 -11.24
C ASP A 185 15.51 20.19 -12.12
N GLU A 186 15.48 20.38 -13.45
CA GLU A 186 15.15 19.31 -14.42
C GLU A 186 16.25 18.24 -14.56
N LEU A 187 17.49 18.54 -14.15
CA LEU A 187 18.61 17.60 -14.18
C LEU A 187 18.59 16.67 -12.98
N VAL A 188 18.16 17.19 -11.84
CA VAL A 188 17.99 16.47 -10.58
C VAL A 188 16.89 15.40 -10.70
N ASP A 189 15.77 15.72 -11.35
CA ASP A 189 14.70 14.74 -11.61
C ASP A 189 15.20 13.57 -12.47
N ARG A 190 16.02 13.85 -13.50
CA ARG A 190 16.64 12.80 -14.34
C ARG A 190 17.67 11.94 -13.59
N LEU A 191 18.37 12.50 -12.58
CA LEU A 191 19.29 11.73 -11.73
C LEU A 191 18.58 10.71 -10.84
N LEU A 192 17.31 10.94 -10.52
CA LEU A 192 16.49 10.05 -9.70
C LEU A 192 16.01 8.81 -10.46
N ASP A 193 15.71 8.96 -11.76
CA ASP A 193 15.11 7.92 -12.61
C ASP A 193 16.10 6.88 -13.17
N ASP A 194 17.33 6.84 -12.64
CA ASP A 194 18.37 5.86 -13.02
C ASP A 194 18.80 5.90 -14.51
N GLU A 195 18.40 6.94 -15.25
CA GLU A 195 19.03 7.26 -16.52
C GLU A 195 20.43 7.78 -16.22
N ARG A 196 21.45 6.98 -16.55
CA ARG A 196 22.83 7.46 -16.62
C ARG A 196 22.84 8.73 -17.47
N LEU A 197 22.90 9.88 -16.81
CA LEU A 197 22.94 11.17 -17.48
C LEU A 197 24.21 11.23 -18.32
N THR A 198 24.04 11.06 -19.63
CA THR A 198 25.13 11.25 -20.57
C THR A 198 25.32 12.76 -20.72
N LEU A 199 26.54 13.25 -20.50
CA LEU A 199 26.90 14.67 -20.65
C LEU A 199 26.51 15.24 -22.02
N ALA A 200 26.43 14.40 -23.05
CA ALA A 200 25.99 14.76 -24.39
C ALA A 200 24.50 15.12 -24.52
N ALA A 201 23.68 14.81 -23.51
CA ALA A 201 22.26 15.14 -23.47
C ALA A 201 21.96 16.45 -22.72
N LEU A 202 22.98 17.14 -22.21
CA LEU A 202 22.85 18.41 -21.50
C LEU A 202 23.04 19.60 -22.45
N SER A 203 22.23 20.65 -22.27
CA SER A 203 22.44 21.95 -22.89
C SER A 203 23.68 22.64 -22.34
N GLU A 204 24.21 23.62 -23.08
CA GLU A 204 25.39 24.40 -22.69
C GLU A 204 25.16 25.20 -21.39
N GLU A 205 23.92 25.62 -21.13
CA GLU A 205 23.53 26.32 -19.91
C GLU A 205 23.47 25.38 -18.69
N GLU A 206 22.91 24.18 -18.85
CA GLU A 206 22.91 23.13 -17.82
C GLU A 206 24.33 22.67 -17.50
N LEU A 207 25.18 22.49 -18.51
CA LEU A 207 26.59 22.11 -18.35
C LEU A 207 27.39 23.16 -17.56
N ASN A 208 27.19 24.44 -17.84
CA ASN A 208 27.88 25.50 -17.10
C ASN A 208 27.40 25.58 -15.64
N ARG A 209 26.10 25.48 -15.39
CA ARG A 209 25.55 25.49 -14.03
C ARG A 209 25.93 24.26 -13.22
N LEU A 210 25.98 23.12 -13.89
CA LEU A 210 26.47 21.89 -13.30
C LEU A 210 27.92 22.09 -12.84
N HIS A 211 28.81 22.58 -13.71
CA HIS A 211 30.21 22.88 -13.38
C HIS A 211 30.38 23.91 -12.24
N GLU A 212 29.41 24.80 -12.05
CA GLU A 212 29.40 25.78 -10.96
C GLU A 212 28.78 25.25 -9.65
N SER A 213 28.13 24.10 -9.68
CA SER A 213 27.47 23.48 -8.53
C SER A 213 28.36 22.44 -7.86
N ASP A 214 28.00 22.05 -6.64
CA ASP A 214 28.61 20.91 -5.95
C ASP A 214 28.29 19.55 -6.58
N LEU A 215 27.53 19.53 -7.70
CA LEU A 215 27.33 18.37 -8.57
C LEU A 215 28.39 18.27 -9.70
N ALA A 216 29.16 19.35 -9.95
CA ALA A 216 30.17 19.48 -11.02
C ALA A 216 31.20 18.36 -11.04
N ASP A 217 31.85 18.14 -9.88
CA ASP A 217 32.99 17.25 -9.70
C ASP A 217 32.65 15.78 -9.99
N TYR A 218 31.37 15.47 -10.21
CA TYR A 218 30.89 14.10 -10.31
C TYR A 218 30.50 13.65 -11.71
N LEU A 219 30.03 14.53 -12.60
CA LEU A 219 29.70 14.12 -13.97
C LEU A 219 30.94 13.87 -14.85
N GLU A 220 32.12 14.36 -14.45
CA GLU A 220 33.40 14.07 -15.10
C GLU A 220 33.84 12.58 -15.00
N VAL A 221 33.29 11.79 -14.07
CA VAL A 221 33.73 10.39 -13.85
C VAL A 221 33.06 9.38 -14.79
N THR A 222 32.07 9.79 -15.60
CA THR A 222 31.49 8.95 -16.68
C THR A 222 31.99 9.33 -18.07
N LEU A 223 33.24 9.78 -18.19
CA LEU A 223 34.00 9.75 -19.44
C LEU A 223 34.77 8.42 -19.57
N SER A 224 34.06 7.30 -19.74
CA SER A 224 34.60 6.04 -20.29
C SER A 224 33.48 5.14 -20.80
#